data_AF-A0A3B0PP32-F1
#
_entry.id   AF-A0A3B0PP32-F1
#
_cell.length_a   1.000
_cell.length_b   1.000
_cell.length_c   1.000
_cell.angle_alpha   90.00
_cell.angle_beta   90.00
_cell.angle_gamma   90.00
#
_symmetry.space_group_name_H-M   'P 1'
#
loop_
_entity.id
_entity.type
_entity.pdbx_description
1 polymer ?
#
loop_
_entity_poly.entity_id
_entity_poly.type
_entity_poly.pdbx_seq_one_letter_code
_entity_poly.pdbx_strand_id
1 'polypeptide(L)' 'MNSLEALLYMGFERDDYEKIKSSNLLNENKIIFTAGNSISVEVLETLFKKIIKEVITDEQ' A
#
# COMPACT_ATOMS: atom_id res chain seq x y z
N MET A 1 -0.96 12.46 -12.97
CA MET A 1 -1.12 11.34 -12.04
C MET A 1 -2.58 11.27 -11.65
N ASN A 2 -3.27 10.20 -12.02
CA ASN A 2 -4.64 9.89 -11.59
C ASN A 2 -4.63 8.99 -10.32
N SER A 3 -5.80 8.72 -9.74
CA SER A 3 -5.96 7.97 -8.49
C SER A 3 -5.47 6.51 -8.58
N LEU A 4 -5.66 5.86 -9.72
CA LEU A 4 -5.14 4.51 -9.96
C LEU A 4 -3.61 4.54 -10.03
N GLU A 5 -3.03 5.46 -10.79
CA GLU A 5 -1.57 5.64 -10.89
C GLU A 5 -0.95 5.93 -9.52
N ALA A 6 -1.61 6.75 -8.69
CA ALA A 6 -1.13 7.07 -7.34
C ALA A 6 -1.13 5.86 -6.42
N LEU A 7 -2.16 4.99 -6.46
CA LEU A 7 -2.20 3.76 -5.68
C LEU A 7 -1.15 2.74 -6.14
N LEU A 8 -1.06 2.52 -7.46
CA LEU A 8 -0.06 1.61 -8.03
C LEU A 8 1.37 2.08 -7.74
N TYR A 9 1.61 3.40 -7.75
CA TYR A 9 2.89 3.99 -7.37
C TYR A 9 3.28 3.69 -5.91
N MET A 10 2.28 3.52 -5.03
CA MET A 10 2.49 3.19 -3.62
C MET A 10 2.57 1.67 -3.36
N GLY A 11 2.60 0.85 -4.41
CA GLY A 11 2.71 -0.60 -4.32
C GLY A 11 1.39 -1.33 -4.03
N PHE A 12 0.25 -0.64 -4.12
CA PHE A 12 -1.07 -1.30 -4.03
C PHE A 12 -1.45 -1.94 -5.37
N GLU A 13 -2.38 -2.88 -5.32
CA GLU A 13 -2.85 -3.58 -6.51
C GLU A 13 -4.06 -2.90 -7.17
N ARG A 14 -4.30 -3.21 -8.44
CA ARG A 14 -5.49 -2.72 -9.17
C ARG A 14 -6.78 -3.12 -8.46
N ASP A 15 -6.84 -4.33 -7.90
CA ASP A 15 -8.03 -4.82 -7.20
C ASP A 15 -8.36 -3.98 -5.95
N ASP A 16 -7.35 -3.41 -5.30
CA ASP A 16 -7.57 -2.50 -4.16
C ASP A 16 -8.17 -1.18 -4.61
N TYR A 17 -7.73 -0.65 -5.76
CA TYR A 17 -8.36 0.52 -6.38
C TYR A 17 -9.83 0.24 -6.73
N GLU A 18 -10.15 -0.91 -7.32
CA GLU A 18 -11.54 -1.24 -7.68
C GLU A 18 -12.44 -1.39 -6.44
N LYS A 19 -11.92 -1.94 -5.33
CA LYS A 19 -12.64 -1.98 -4.04
C LYS A 19 -12.91 -0.56 -3.52
N ILE A 20 -11.93 0.33 -3.58
CA ILE A 20 -12.10 1.73 -3.14
C ILE A 20 -13.12 2.44 -4.03
N LYS A 21 -12.99 2.31 -5.35
CA LYS A 21 -13.85 2.99 -6.33
C LYS A 21 -15.30 2.51 -6.26
N SER A 22 -15.51 1.20 -6.15
CA SER A 22 -16.86 0.61 -6.03
C SER A 22 -17.57 1.00 -4.74
N SER A 23 -16.85 1.41 -3.69
CA SER A 23 -17.45 1.92 -2.45
C SER A 23 -18.18 3.26 -2.64
N ASN A 24 -17.83 4.05 -3.67
CA ASN A 24 -18.33 5.42 -3.89
C ASN A 24 -18.15 6.37 -2.68
N LEU A 25 -17.29 6.05 -1.72
CA LEU A 25 -17.05 6.87 -0.51
C LEU A 25 -16.00 7.96 -0.75
N LEU A 26 -15.03 7.72 -1.64
CA LEU A 26 -13.93 8.63 -1.91
C LEU A 26 -13.99 9.10 -3.37
N ASN A 27 -13.83 10.41 -3.56
CA ASN A 27 -13.61 10.97 -4.89
C ASN A 27 -12.12 10.86 -5.30
N GLU A 28 -11.85 11.12 -6.58
CA GLU A 28 -10.51 11.03 -7.19
C GLU A 28 -9.40 11.69 -6.33
N ASN A 29 -9.61 12.95 -5.94
CA ASN A 29 -8.62 13.70 -5.17
C ASN A 29 -8.40 13.12 -3.76
N LYS A 30 -9.45 12.59 -3.13
CA LYS A 30 -9.34 11.93 -1.83
C LYS A 30 -8.60 10.61 -1.91
N ILE A 31 -8.76 9.84 -3.00
CA ILE A 31 -7.99 8.62 -3.22
C ILE A 31 -6.49 8.96 -3.39
N ILE A 32 -6.17 9.97 -4.20
CA ILE A 32 -4.78 10.43 -4.38
C ILE A 32 -4.19 10.90 -3.05
N PHE A 33 -4.94 11.67 -2.26
CA PHE A 33 -4.50 12.13 -0.94
C PHE A 33 -4.26 10.98 0.04
N THR A 34 -5.14 9.98 0.04
CA THR A 34 -4.96 8.77 0.86
C THR A 34 -3.73 7.98 0.42
N ALA A 35 -3.53 7.79 -0.89
CA ALA A 35 -2.34 7.13 -1.43
C ALA A 35 -1.05 7.89 -1.03
N GLY A 36 -1.02 9.21 -1.21
CA GLY A 36 0.14 10.04 -0.89
C GLY A 36 0.52 10.11 0.60
N ASN A 37 -0.45 9.87 1.50
CA ASN A 37 -0.19 9.75 2.94
C ASN A 37 0.09 8.31 3.38
N SER A 38 -0.03 7.34 2.48
CA SER A 38 0.30 5.94 2.77
C SER A 38 1.82 5.74 2.80
N ILE A 39 2.23 4.53 3.16
CA ILE A 39 3.62 4.05 3.06
C ILE A 39 3.66 3.08 1.87
N SER A 40 4.76 3.06 1.11
CA SER A 40 4.94 2.08 0.03
C SER A 40 4.92 0.66 0.58
N VAL A 41 4.12 -0.21 -0.06
CA VAL A 41 3.92 -1.60 0.35
C VAL A 41 5.25 -2.36 0.35
N GLU A 42 6.07 -2.17 -0.68
CA GLU A 42 7.35 -2.87 -0.87
C GLU A 42 8.36 -2.54 0.25
N VAL A 43 8.32 -1.30 0.75
CA VAL A 43 9.14 -0.88 1.89
C VAL A 43 8.74 -1.65 3.15
N LEU A 44 7.45 -1.73 3.43
CA LEU A 44 6.93 -2.46 4.59
C LEU A 44 7.21 -3.96 4.48
N GLU A 45 7.00 -4.57 3.31
CA GLU A 45 7.35 -5.97 3.09
C GLU A 45 8.81 -6.26 3.36
N THR A 46 9.71 -5.41 2.87
CA THR A 46 11.16 -5.60 3.04
C THR A 46 11.54 -5.47 4.52
N LEU A 47 10.98 -4.48 5.21
CA LEU A 47 11.20 -4.27 6.64
C LEU A 47 10.69 -5.48 7.45
N PHE A 48 9.48 -5.96 7.18
CA PHE A 48 8.91 -7.10 7.89
C PHE A 48 9.67 -8.40 7.59
N LYS A 49 10.09 -8.65 6.35
CA LYS A 49 10.95 -9.80 6.01
C LYS A 49 12.24 -9.80 6.84
N LYS A 50 12.83 -8.63 7.07
CA LYS A 50 14.03 -8.49 7.92
C LYS A 50 13.73 -8.75 9.39
N ILE A 51 12.68 -8.14 9.94
CA ILE A 51 12.27 -8.32 11.33
C ILE A 51 11.95 -9.78 11.62
N ILE A 52 11.18 -10.44 10.75
CA ILE A 52 10.83 -11.86 10.89
C ILE A 52 12.08 -12.73 10.85
N LYS A 53 13.03 -12.43 9.96
CA LYS A 53 14.30 -13.15 9.91
C LYS A 53 15.06 -13.04 11.22
N GLU A 54 15.21 -11.83 11.77
CA GLU A 54 15.91 -11.60 13.04
C GLU A 54 15.24 -12.32 14.21
N VAL A 55 13.90 -12.22 14.33
CA VAL A 55 13.14 -12.89 15.40
C VAL A 55 13.24 -14.42 15.32
N ILE A 56 13.18 -15.00 14.12
CA ILE A 56 13.28 -16.46 13.95
C ILE A 56 14.72 -16.94 14.20
N THR A 57 15.74 -16.15 13.87
CA THR A 57 17.15 -16.53 14.08
C THR A 57 17.61 -16.43 15.53
N ASP A 58 16.92 -15.67 16.38
CA ASP A 58 17.24 -15.57 17.82
C ASP A 58 16.70 -16.76 18.64
N GLU A 59 15.89 -17.65 18.06
CA GLU A 59 15.36 -18.87 18.69
C GLU A 59 16.16 -20.17 18.36
N GLN A 60 17.32 -20.06 17.69
CA GLN A 60 18.25 -21.18 17.41
C GLN A 60 19.60 -21.00 18.10
#